data_AF-A0A0N7KNW1-F1
#
_entry.id   AF-A0A0N7KNW1-F1
#
_cell.length_a   1.000
_cell.length_b   1.000
_cell.length_c   1.000
_cell.angle_alpha   90.00
_cell.angle_beta   90.00
_cell.angle_gamma   90.00
#
_symmetry.space_group_name_H-M   'P 1'
#
loop_
_entity.id
_entity.type
_entity.pdbx_description
1 polymer ?
#
loop_
_entity_poly.entity_id
_entity_poly.type
_entity_poly.pdbx_seq_one_letter_code
_entity_poly.pdbx_strand_id
1 'polypeptide(L)'
;MAAGKGKGKEGECDMAAAAAEAEKKGEGSTVSRGAAGERVVEDSGGGRRTIHLKSKDGKQHDVTEASARLSKTIAGMILAGGGGGGADQCIPTPDIDHDTLRVVMQYCDKHAADDADEEDLKEWDEDFVDELDQDALFDVIAAANYLDIDGLLDLTCKRVADTIKGKTPEEIRKEFNIVNDLSKEEEEEIRRENPWAFEQ
;
A
#
# COMPACT_ATOMS: atom_id res chain seq x y z
N MET A 1 -48.17 -22.52 19.08
CA MET A 1 -48.08 -23.91 18.57
C MET A 1 -48.15 -23.86 17.05
N ALA A 2 -47.23 -24.57 16.38
CA ALA A 2 -47.10 -24.87 14.94
C ALA A 2 -47.04 -23.65 13.97
N ALA A 3 -45.90 -23.21 13.43
CA ALA A 3 -44.85 -23.86 12.62
C ALA A 3 -45.28 -24.19 11.18
N GLY A 4 -44.52 -23.65 10.19
CA GLY A 4 -44.62 -24.07 8.80
C GLY A 4 -44.21 -23.04 7.74
N LYS A 5 -43.02 -22.43 7.85
CA LYS A 5 -42.38 -21.65 6.76
C LYS A 5 -41.65 -22.62 5.83
N GLY A 6 -41.91 -22.54 4.52
CA GLY A 6 -41.24 -23.36 3.51
C GLY A 6 -41.12 -22.67 2.14
N LYS A 7 -39.91 -22.20 1.86
CA LYS A 7 -39.20 -22.09 0.56
C LYS A 7 -39.90 -21.47 -0.67
N GLY A 8 -39.30 -20.38 -1.17
CA GLY A 8 -38.34 -20.49 -2.28
C GLY A 8 -38.71 -19.87 -3.63
N LYS A 9 -37.70 -19.19 -4.20
CA LYS A 9 -37.46 -18.79 -5.61
C LYS A 9 -38.21 -17.54 -6.09
N GLU A 10 -37.52 -16.41 -6.21
CA GLU A 10 -36.56 -15.99 -7.27
C GLU A 10 -37.26 -15.49 -8.53
N GLY A 11 -37.09 -14.19 -8.78
CA GLY A 11 -36.69 -13.67 -10.08
C GLY A 11 -37.81 -13.36 -11.08
N GLU A 12 -38.40 -12.16 -10.96
CA GLU A 12 -38.94 -11.47 -12.12
C GLU A 12 -38.87 -9.96 -11.86
N CYS A 13 -37.85 -9.30 -12.42
CA CYS A 13 -37.81 -7.85 -12.54
C CYS A 13 -38.00 -7.55 -14.02
N ASP A 14 -39.22 -7.16 -14.36
CA ASP A 14 -39.56 -6.40 -15.54
C ASP A 14 -38.61 -5.22 -15.76
N MET A 15 -38.09 -5.06 -16.97
CA MET A 15 -38.05 -3.74 -17.60
C MET A 15 -38.31 -3.86 -19.10
N ALA A 16 -39.39 -3.21 -19.49
CA ALA A 16 -39.88 -3.05 -20.83
C ALA A 16 -38.95 -2.21 -21.71
N ALA A 17 -39.07 -2.47 -23.00
CA ALA A 17 -38.40 -1.83 -24.11
C ALA A 17 -38.79 -0.36 -24.33
N ALA A 18 -37.86 0.41 -24.91
CA ALA A 18 -38.19 1.41 -25.92
C ALA A 18 -37.01 1.56 -26.89
N ALA A 19 -37.33 1.46 -28.18
CA ALA A 19 -36.44 1.50 -29.33
C ALA A 19 -36.56 2.84 -30.08
N ALA A 20 -35.48 3.24 -30.76
CA ALA A 20 -35.41 3.95 -32.06
C ALA A 20 -33.91 4.10 -32.42
N GLU A 21 -33.31 3.37 -33.37
CA GLU A 21 -33.35 3.50 -34.85
C GLU A 21 -33.01 4.93 -35.36
N ALA A 22 -32.15 5.17 -36.36
CA ALA A 22 -31.35 4.30 -37.23
C ALA A 22 -30.30 5.08 -38.07
N GLU A 23 -29.26 4.35 -38.50
CA GLU A 23 -28.61 4.30 -39.83
C GLU A 23 -27.78 5.48 -40.41
N LYS A 24 -26.49 5.21 -40.72
CA LYS A 24 -26.08 4.75 -42.07
C LYS A 24 -24.62 4.24 -42.18
N LYS A 25 -24.51 2.95 -42.53
CA LYS A 25 -23.68 2.26 -43.55
C LYS A 25 -22.19 2.59 -43.75
N GLY A 26 -21.38 1.52 -43.66
CA GLY A 26 -20.11 1.33 -44.37
C GLY A 26 -19.55 -0.07 -44.11
N GLU A 27 -19.45 -0.90 -45.16
CA GLU A 27 -19.00 -2.30 -45.23
C GLU A 27 -17.67 -2.57 -44.48
N GLY A 28 -17.33 -3.72 -43.90
CA GLY A 28 -17.75 -5.11 -44.07
C GLY A 28 -16.49 -5.98 -44.22
N SER A 29 -16.08 -6.72 -43.17
CA SER A 29 -15.41 -8.03 -43.29
C SER A 29 -15.23 -8.71 -41.92
N THR A 30 -16.10 -9.68 -41.65
CA THR A 30 -15.87 -10.96 -40.94
C THR A 30 -15.01 -10.98 -39.65
N VAL A 31 -15.70 -11.06 -38.51
CA VAL A 31 -15.19 -11.59 -37.23
C VAL A 31 -15.27 -13.12 -37.24
N SER A 32 -14.15 -13.79 -36.96
CA SER A 32 -14.16 -15.12 -36.35
C SER A 32 -13.74 -14.97 -34.90
N ARG A 33 -14.69 -15.23 -33.99
CA ARG A 33 -14.53 -15.30 -32.54
C ARG A 33 -13.92 -16.66 -32.19
N GLY A 34 -12.81 -16.69 -31.46
CA GLY A 34 -12.23 -17.94 -30.96
C GLY A 34 -11.12 -17.72 -29.93
N ALA A 35 -11.41 -18.20 -28.72
CA ALA A 35 -10.50 -18.60 -27.64
C ALA A 35 -9.76 -17.53 -26.82
N ALA A 36 -9.89 -17.71 -25.50
CA ALA A 36 -9.12 -17.07 -24.46
C ALA A 36 -7.61 -17.21 -24.74
N GLY A 37 -6.92 -16.07 -24.80
CA GLY A 37 -5.47 -16.01 -24.92
C GLY A 37 -4.86 -15.69 -23.57
N GLU A 38 -4.57 -16.73 -22.81
CA GLU A 38 -3.57 -16.69 -21.75
C GLU A 38 -2.25 -16.26 -22.39
N ARG A 39 -1.74 -15.09 -21.98
CA ARG A 39 -0.43 -14.64 -22.44
C ARG A 39 0.61 -15.22 -21.50
N VAL A 40 1.02 -16.45 -21.79
CA VAL A 40 2.22 -17.05 -21.22
C VAL A 40 3.40 -16.25 -21.75
N VAL A 41 4.11 -15.57 -20.85
CA VAL A 41 5.47 -15.11 -21.12
C VAL A 41 6.41 -16.19 -20.58
N GLU A 42 6.87 -17.06 -21.46
CA GLU A 42 8.08 -17.84 -21.21
C GLU A 42 9.27 -16.99 -21.63
N ASP A 43 10.16 -16.67 -20.68
CA ASP A 43 11.54 -16.29 -21.00
C ASP A 43 12.49 -17.16 -20.19
N SER A 44 13.15 -18.08 -20.91
CA SER A 44 14.30 -18.82 -20.41
C SER A 44 15.55 -18.04 -20.79
N GLY A 45 16.19 -17.39 -19.81
CA GLY A 45 17.42 -16.64 -20.06
C GLY A 45 17.96 -15.82 -18.88
N GLY A 46 18.21 -16.44 -17.73
CA GLY A 46 18.96 -15.80 -16.63
C GLY A 46 18.32 -14.56 -15.98
N GLY A 47 16.99 -14.43 -16.03
CA GLY A 47 16.25 -13.20 -15.72
C GLY A 47 15.55 -13.17 -14.36
N ARG A 48 15.44 -11.97 -13.79
CA ARG A 48 14.84 -11.62 -12.50
C ARG A 48 13.44 -12.25 -12.34
N ARG A 49 13.25 -13.05 -11.30
CA ARG A 49 11.93 -13.60 -10.93
C ARG A 49 10.99 -12.47 -10.52
N THR A 50 9.75 -12.49 -11.00
CA THR A 50 8.68 -11.56 -10.58
C THR A 50 7.83 -12.20 -9.49
N ILE A 51 7.48 -11.41 -8.48
CA ILE A 51 6.62 -11.79 -7.35
C ILE A 51 5.33 -10.97 -7.45
N HIS A 52 4.19 -11.64 -7.32
CA HIS A 52 2.87 -11.01 -7.37
C HIS A 52 2.37 -10.76 -5.94
N LEU A 53 2.17 -9.51 -5.57
CA LEU A 53 1.55 -9.09 -4.31
C LEU A 53 0.08 -8.77 -4.55
N LYS A 54 -0.77 -9.01 -3.55
CA LYS A 54 -2.20 -8.67 -3.60
C LYS A 54 -2.58 -7.76 -2.45
N SER A 55 -2.92 -6.51 -2.76
CA SER A 55 -3.33 -5.51 -1.78
C SER A 55 -4.67 -5.84 -1.11
N LYS A 56 -4.98 -5.11 -0.04
CA LYS A 56 -6.29 -5.11 0.65
C LYS A 56 -7.48 -4.92 -0.29
N ASP A 57 -7.30 -4.10 -1.33
CA ASP A 57 -8.34 -3.81 -2.34
C ASP A 57 -8.51 -4.94 -3.37
N GLY A 58 -7.74 -6.02 -3.23
CA GLY A 58 -7.72 -7.15 -4.16
C GLY A 58 -6.96 -6.87 -5.46
N LYS A 59 -6.30 -5.71 -5.57
CA LYS A 59 -5.46 -5.35 -6.74
C LYS A 59 -4.13 -6.08 -6.65
N GLN A 60 -3.63 -6.52 -7.80
CA GLN A 60 -2.32 -7.16 -7.90
C GLN A 60 -1.24 -6.13 -8.22
N HIS A 61 -0.06 -6.32 -7.65
CA HIS A 61 1.11 -5.49 -7.87
C HIS A 61 2.33 -6.40 -8.09
N ASP A 62 3.02 -6.20 -9.21
CA ASP A 62 4.12 -7.04 -9.65
C ASP A 62 5.45 -6.39 -9.28
N VAL A 63 6.31 -7.14 -8.59
CA VAL A 63 7.61 -6.64 -8.12
C VAL A 63 8.71 -7.64 -8.44
N THR A 64 9.95 -7.16 -8.51
CA THR A 64 11.08 -8.07 -8.67
C THR A 64 11.33 -8.85 -7.38
N GLU A 65 11.87 -10.07 -7.49
CA GLU A 65 12.26 -10.85 -6.31
C GLU A 65 13.31 -10.13 -5.46
N ALA A 66 14.19 -9.33 -6.08
CA ALA A 66 15.19 -8.54 -5.35
C ALA A 66 14.51 -7.50 -4.44
N SER A 67 13.58 -6.71 -4.99
CA SER A 67 12.79 -5.73 -4.25
C SER A 67 11.92 -6.39 -3.17
N ALA A 68 11.26 -7.49 -3.52
CA ALA A 68 10.41 -8.25 -2.61
C ALA A 68 11.17 -8.81 -1.40
N ARG A 69 12.46 -9.13 -1.59
CA ARG A 69 13.33 -9.67 -0.53
C ARG A 69 13.81 -8.64 0.48
N LEU A 70 13.66 -7.34 0.21
CA LEU A 70 13.93 -6.29 1.21
C LEU A 70 12.92 -6.34 2.36
N SER A 71 11.71 -6.83 2.11
CA SER A 71 10.75 -7.16 3.16
C SER A 71 11.09 -8.53 3.75
N LYS A 72 11.37 -8.60 5.05
CA LYS A 72 11.62 -9.89 5.72
C LYS A 72 10.36 -10.77 5.71
N THR A 73 9.18 -10.15 5.85
CA THR A 73 7.88 -10.84 5.78
C THR A 73 7.67 -11.49 4.41
N ILE A 74 7.83 -10.72 3.32
CA ILE A 74 7.66 -11.24 1.96
C ILE A 74 8.76 -12.25 1.63
N ALA A 75 10.01 -12.01 2.02
CA ALA A 75 11.12 -12.96 1.85
C ALA A 75 10.81 -14.32 2.50
N GLY A 76 10.27 -14.32 3.73
CA GLY A 76 9.81 -15.53 4.41
C GLY A 76 8.71 -16.27 3.64
N MET A 77 7.75 -15.54 3.08
CA MET A 77 6.68 -16.12 2.26
C MET A 77 7.21 -16.70 0.94
N ILE A 78 8.18 -16.05 0.30
CA ILE A 78 8.85 -16.56 -0.90
C ILE A 78 9.60 -17.86 -0.59
N LEU A 79 10.32 -17.91 0.54
CA LEU A 79 11.05 -19.12 0.99
C LEU A 79 10.11 -20.29 1.33
N ALA A 80 8.92 -19.99 1.85
CA ALA A 80 7.88 -20.99 2.12
C ALA A 80 7.19 -21.51 0.83
N GLY A 81 7.61 -21.04 -0.35
CA GLY A 81 7.07 -21.46 -1.65
C GLY A 81 5.97 -20.54 -2.21
N GLY A 82 5.74 -19.38 -1.61
CA GLY A 82 4.87 -18.33 -2.15
C GLY A 82 5.50 -17.57 -3.32
N GLY A 83 4.67 -16.89 -4.12
CA GLY A 83 5.15 -16.05 -5.23
C GLY A 83 5.75 -16.82 -6.40
N GLY A 84 5.37 -18.08 -6.64
CA GLY A 84 5.69 -18.77 -7.90
C GLY A 84 4.77 -18.31 -9.04
N GLY A 85 5.23 -18.39 -10.29
CA GLY A 85 4.63 -17.75 -11.48
C GLY A 85 3.24 -18.24 -11.95
N GLY A 86 2.37 -18.69 -11.05
CA GLY A 86 0.95 -18.96 -11.32
C GLY A 86 0.05 -17.90 -10.71
N ALA A 87 -1.05 -17.55 -11.39
CA ALA A 87 -2.02 -16.52 -10.94
C ALA A 87 -2.64 -16.77 -9.55
N ASP A 88 -2.59 -18.01 -9.05
CA ASP A 88 -3.06 -18.42 -7.72
C ASP A 88 -1.99 -18.34 -6.61
N GLN A 89 -0.76 -17.94 -6.92
CA GLN A 89 0.37 -17.89 -5.97
C GLN A 89 0.77 -16.46 -5.59
N CYS A 90 -0.19 -15.54 -5.54
CA CYS A 90 0.07 -14.18 -5.04
C CYS A 90 0.28 -14.18 -3.52
N ILE A 91 1.17 -13.31 -3.04
CA ILE A 91 1.36 -13.05 -1.62
C ILE A 91 0.33 -11.99 -1.18
N PRO A 92 -0.62 -12.33 -0.28
CA PRO A 92 -1.63 -11.37 0.17
C PRO A 92 -1.06 -10.41 1.21
N THR A 93 -1.35 -9.11 1.04
CA THR A 93 -1.09 -8.04 2.00
C THR A 93 -2.42 -7.40 2.42
N PRO A 94 -3.19 -8.06 3.31
CA PRO A 94 -4.57 -7.68 3.62
C PRO A 94 -4.71 -6.35 4.36
N ASP A 95 -3.63 -5.88 4.99
CA ASP A 95 -3.65 -4.66 5.81
C ASP A 95 -3.15 -3.42 5.05
N ILE A 96 -2.69 -3.57 3.81
CA ILE A 96 -2.07 -2.50 3.02
C ILE A 96 -2.91 -2.25 1.75
N ASP A 97 -3.38 -1.02 1.55
CA ASP A 97 -4.06 -0.62 0.32
C ASP A 97 -3.08 -0.56 -0.87
N HIS A 98 -3.62 -0.48 -2.08
CA HIS A 98 -2.77 -0.51 -3.28
C HIS A 98 -1.85 0.71 -3.44
N ASP A 99 -2.29 1.90 -3.01
CA ASP A 99 -1.51 3.12 -3.21
C ASP A 99 -0.31 3.16 -2.24
N THR A 100 -0.53 2.80 -0.97
CA THR A 100 0.54 2.60 0.01
C THR A 100 1.49 1.49 -0.43
N LEU A 101 0.97 0.36 -0.91
CA LEU A 101 1.82 -0.73 -1.39
C LEU A 101 2.72 -0.28 -2.55
N ARG A 102 2.21 0.53 -3.49
CA ARG A 102 3.00 1.09 -4.59
C ARG A 102 4.16 1.95 -4.07
N VAL A 103 3.91 2.79 -3.09
CA VAL A 103 4.92 3.67 -2.48
C VAL A 103 6.01 2.86 -1.78
N VAL A 104 5.63 1.85 -0.99
CA VAL A 104 6.59 0.96 -0.31
C VAL A 104 7.43 0.18 -1.32
N MET A 105 6.83 -0.30 -2.40
CA MET A 105 7.56 -1.05 -3.43
C MET A 105 8.48 -0.15 -4.26
N GLN A 106 8.13 1.13 -4.47
CA GLN A 106 9.04 2.11 -5.08
C GLN A 106 10.32 2.29 -4.25
N TYR A 107 10.18 2.38 -2.92
CA TYR A 107 11.33 2.40 -2.01
C TYR A 107 12.18 1.13 -2.16
N CYS A 108 11.53 -0.05 -2.17
CA CYS A 108 12.22 -1.32 -2.33
C CYS A 108 12.95 -1.45 -3.67
N ASP A 109 12.34 -1.01 -4.77
CA ASP A 109 12.97 -1.05 -6.10
C ASP A 109 14.22 -0.18 -6.17
N LYS A 110 14.19 1.00 -5.53
CA LYS A 110 15.33 1.91 -5.46
C LYS A 110 16.47 1.33 -4.60
N HIS A 111 16.15 0.68 -3.48
CA HIS A 111 17.12 0.12 -2.53
C HIS A 111 17.64 -1.28 -2.90
N ALA A 112 16.96 -1.97 -3.82
CA ALA A 112 17.40 -3.27 -4.34
C ALA A 112 18.38 -3.13 -5.51
N ALA A 113 18.63 -1.91 -6.02
CA ALA A 113 19.56 -1.68 -7.11
C ALA A 113 21.01 -1.75 -6.62
N ASP A 114 21.79 -2.69 -7.16
CA ASP A 114 23.19 -2.95 -6.77
C ASP A 114 24.16 -1.77 -7.07
N ASP A 115 23.77 -0.83 -7.93
CA ASP A 115 24.61 0.28 -8.40
C ASP A 115 24.32 1.61 -7.68
N ALA A 116 23.51 1.62 -6.62
CA ALA A 116 23.10 2.85 -5.96
C ALA A 116 24.17 3.35 -4.98
N ASP A 117 24.71 4.55 -5.24
CA ASP A 117 25.61 5.24 -4.32
C ASP A 117 24.88 5.60 -3.01
N GLU A 118 25.52 5.37 -1.85
CA GLU A 118 24.90 5.60 -0.53
C GLU A 118 24.51 7.07 -0.28
N GLU A 119 25.21 8.02 -0.90
CA GLU A 119 24.87 9.45 -0.80
C GLU A 119 23.64 9.79 -1.65
N ASP A 120 23.58 9.28 -2.89
CA ASP A 120 22.42 9.45 -3.78
C ASP A 120 21.15 8.80 -3.21
N LEU A 121 21.30 7.67 -2.49
CA LEU A 121 20.19 7.04 -1.79
C LEU A 121 19.65 7.91 -0.66
N LYS A 122 20.52 8.55 0.12
CA LYS A 122 20.10 9.43 1.22
C LYS A 122 19.38 10.68 0.72
N GLU A 123 19.87 11.29 -0.35
CA GLU A 123 19.20 12.44 -0.97
C GLU A 123 17.83 12.04 -1.52
N TRP A 124 17.76 10.89 -2.20
CA TRP A 124 16.48 10.35 -2.68
C TRP A 124 15.53 10.01 -1.54
N ASP A 125 16.03 9.45 -0.44
CA ASP A 125 15.25 9.11 0.76
C ASP A 125 14.64 10.35 1.41
N GLU A 126 15.40 11.45 1.51
CA GLU A 126 14.91 12.73 2.04
C GLU A 126 13.79 13.29 1.16
N ASP A 127 14.00 13.35 -0.16
CA ASP A 127 12.98 13.78 -1.12
C ASP A 127 11.73 12.87 -1.06
N PHE A 128 11.94 11.55 -1.00
CA PHE A 128 10.88 10.56 -0.97
C PHE A 128 9.95 10.74 0.24
N VAL A 129 10.48 10.97 1.44
CA VAL A 129 9.63 11.22 2.61
C VAL A 129 9.04 12.63 2.68
N ASP A 130 9.68 13.61 2.03
CA ASP A 130 9.14 14.97 1.94
C ASP A 130 7.99 15.10 0.96
N GLU A 131 7.93 14.23 -0.05
CA GLU A 131 6.79 14.14 -0.98
C GLU A 131 5.54 13.49 -0.35
N LEU A 132 5.69 12.76 0.76
CA LEU A 132 4.57 12.11 1.44
C LEU A 132 3.79 13.12 2.31
N ASP A 133 2.48 13.14 2.15
CA ASP A 133 1.60 13.84 3.08
C ASP A 133 1.49 13.07 4.41
N GLN A 134 1.00 13.75 5.44
CA GLN A 134 0.96 13.18 6.79
C GLN A 134 0.14 11.88 6.87
N ASP A 135 -0.96 11.79 6.13
CA ASP A 135 -1.80 10.59 6.09
C ASP A 135 -1.07 9.43 5.40
N ALA A 136 -0.48 9.65 4.21
CA ALA A 136 0.31 8.61 3.55
C ALA A 136 1.56 8.22 4.35
N LEU A 137 2.20 9.16 5.06
CA LEU A 137 3.35 8.87 5.92
C LEU A 137 2.97 7.85 7.02
N PHE A 138 1.82 8.02 7.67
CA PHE A 138 1.34 7.06 8.67
C PHE A 138 0.97 5.71 8.07
N ASP A 139 0.34 5.68 6.90
CA ASP A 139 0.02 4.44 6.19
C ASP A 139 1.30 3.69 5.77
N VAL A 140 2.32 4.41 5.28
CA VAL A 140 3.64 3.85 4.94
C VAL A 140 4.37 3.33 6.17
N ILE A 141 4.33 4.04 7.32
CA ILE A 141 4.90 3.54 8.60
C ILE A 141 4.25 2.22 9.00
N ALA A 142 2.92 2.14 8.95
CA ALA A 142 2.18 0.92 9.28
C ALA A 142 2.53 -0.23 8.33
N ALA A 143 2.62 0.06 7.02
CA ALA A 143 3.00 -0.91 6.00
C ALA A 143 4.45 -1.38 6.15
N ALA A 144 5.40 -0.48 6.43
CA ALA A 144 6.81 -0.80 6.63
C ALA A 144 7.01 -1.71 7.86
N ASN A 145 6.28 -1.44 8.94
CA ASN A 145 6.28 -2.30 10.13
C ASN A 145 5.66 -3.68 9.85
N TYR A 146 4.58 -3.76 9.06
CA TYR A 146 3.96 -5.03 8.69
C TYR A 146 4.87 -5.89 7.78
N LEU A 147 5.49 -5.24 6.80
CA LEU A 147 6.39 -5.89 5.85
C LEU A 147 7.80 -6.12 6.42
N ASP A 148 8.10 -5.60 7.60
CA ASP A 148 9.39 -5.71 8.28
C ASP A 148 10.54 -5.21 7.36
N ILE A 149 10.44 -3.92 7.01
CA ILE A 149 11.42 -3.18 6.21
C ILE A 149 12.06 -2.11 7.11
N ASP A 150 13.17 -2.48 7.78
CA ASP A 150 13.83 -1.62 8.78
C ASP A 150 14.21 -0.25 8.22
N GLY A 151 14.80 -0.19 7.02
CA GLY A 151 15.27 1.08 6.43
C GLY A 151 14.15 2.09 6.18
N LEU A 152 13.01 1.63 5.68
CA LEU A 152 11.85 2.48 5.45
C LEU A 152 11.19 2.92 6.76
N LEU A 153 11.14 2.02 7.75
CA LEU A 153 10.60 2.33 9.07
C LEU A 153 11.44 3.39 9.78
N ASP A 154 12.76 3.25 9.76
CA ASP A 154 13.69 4.21 10.38
C ASP A 154 13.61 5.59 9.70
N LEU A 155 13.55 5.61 8.36
CA LEU A 155 13.45 6.84 7.58
C LEU A 155 12.16 7.62 7.88
N THR A 156 11.02 6.92 7.85
CA THR A 156 9.72 7.54 8.15
C THR A 156 9.61 7.97 9.62
N CYS A 157 10.15 7.19 10.56
CA CYS A 157 10.22 7.57 11.97
C CYS A 157 11.11 8.81 12.18
N LYS A 158 12.24 8.90 11.49
CA LYS A 158 13.12 10.08 11.52
C LYS A 158 12.37 11.32 11.03
N ARG A 159 11.60 11.22 9.94
CA ARG A 159 10.80 12.34 9.42
C ARG A 159 9.77 12.84 10.42
N VAL A 160 9.07 11.92 11.10
CA VAL A 160 8.12 12.27 12.17
C VAL A 160 8.86 12.95 13.34
N ALA A 161 10.01 12.41 13.74
CA ALA A 161 10.82 12.98 14.81
C ALA A 161 11.32 14.40 14.48
N ASP A 162 11.77 14.65 13.25
CA ASP A 162 12.21 15.97 12.78
C ASP A 162 11.04 16.97 12.72
N THR A 163 9.82 16.49 12.46
CA THR A 163 8.60 17.32 12.52
C THR A 163 8.26 17.74 13.94
N ILE A 164 8.58 16.93 14.94
CA ILE A 164 8.33 17.18 16.37
C ILE A 164 9.45 18.04 16.98
N LYS A 165 10.68 17.85 16.50
CA LYS A 165 11.87 18.50 17.04
C LYS A 165 11.78 20.02 16.94
N GLY A 166 11.92 20.70 18.09
CA GLY A 166 11.91 22.16 18.17
C GLY A 166 10.52 22.80 18.15
N LYS A 167 9.44 22.01 18.01
CA LYS A 167 8.06 22.50 18.20
C LYS A 167 7.66 22.43 19.66
N THR A 168 6.86 23.39 20.09
CA THR A 168 6.23 23.37 21.42
C THR A 168 5.12 22.32 21.48
N PRO A 169 4.73 21.82 22.67
CA PRO A 169 3.60 20.90 22.81
C PRO A 169 2.30 21.42 22.19
N GLU A 170 2.07 22.73 22.22
CA GLU A 170 0.90 23.38 21.62
C GLU A 170 0.94 23.33 20.08
N GLU A 171 2.12 23.56 19.48
CA GLU A 171 2.31 23.47 18.03
C GLU A 171 2.21 22.02 17.53
N ILE A 172 2.77 21.05 18.26
CA ILE A 172 2.64 19.62 17.95
C ILE A 172 1.15 19.21 17.97
N ARG A 173 0.40 19.64 18.99
CA ARG A 173 -1.04 19.38 19.07
C ARG A 173 -1.80 19.94 17.88
N LYS A 174 -1.45 21.15 17.44
CA LYS A 174 -2.07 21.78 16.27
C LYS A 174 -1.73 21.05 14.98
N GLU A 175 -0.46 20.65 14.81
CA GLU A 175 0.03 19.96 13.61
C GLU A 175 -0.61 18.57 13.45
N PHE A 176 -0.62 17.78 14.53
CA PHE A 176 -1.19 16.43 14.53
C PHE A 176 -2.69 16.41 14.82
N ASN A 177 -3.33 17.59 14.89
CA ASN A 177 -4.75 17.75 15.21
C ASN A 177 -5.19 16.96 16.46
N ILE A 178 -4.35 17.01 17.51
CA ILE A 178 -4.56 16.33 18.80
C ILE A 178 -5.32 17.27 19.75
N VAL A 179 -6.42 16.79 20.32
CA VAL A 179 -7.19 17.53 21.33
C VAL A 179 -6.41 17.54 22.64
N ASN A 180 -6.22 18.72 23.25
CA ASN A 180 -5.67 18.81 24.61
C ASN A 180 -6.67 18.24 25.61
N ASP A 181 -6.36 17.06 26.14
CA ASP A 181 -7.13 16.36 27.16
C ASP A 181 -6.63 16.63 28.59
N LEU A 182 -5.54 17.39 28.74
CA LEU A 182 -5.00 17.77 30.04
C LEU A 182 -5.75 18.96 30.64
N SER A 183 -6.04 18.88 31.94
CA SER A 183 -6.47 20.05 32.71
C SER A 183 -5.30 21.02 32.93
N LYS A 184 -5.61 22.28 33.26
CA LYS A 184 -4.59 23.30 33.56
C LYS A 184 -3.69 22.91 34.73
N GLU A 185 -4.25 22.24 35.73
CA GLU A 185 -3.50 21.79 36.91
C GLU A 185 -2.53 20.65 36.56
N GLU A 186 -2.95 19.70 35.73
CA GLU A 186 -2.08 18.62 35.25
C GLU A 186 -0.99 19.13 34.30
N GLU A 187 -1.30 20.10 33.44
CA GLU A 187 -0.32 20.72 32.56
C GLU A 187 0.74 21.51 33.34
N GLU A 188 0.33 22.26 34.37
CA GLU A 188 1.24 22.96 35.28
C GLU A 188 2.11 21.98 36.08
N GLU A 189 1.56 20.84 36.52
CA GLU A 189 2.32 19.81 37.21
C GLU A 189 3.35 19.15 36.29
N ILE A 190 2.98 18.80 35.05
CA ILE A 190 3.90 18.26 34.05
C ILE A 190 5.00 19.27 33.70
N ARG A 191 4.68 20.57 33.62
CA ARG A 191 5.68 21.65 33.42
C ARG A 191 6.62 21.79 34.62
N ARG A 192 6.11 21.64 35.84
CA ARG A 192 6.92 21.67 37.07
C ARG A 192 7.83 20.45 37.19
N GLU A 193 7.38 19.28 36.74
CA GLU A 193 8.14 18.02 36.80
C GLU A 193 9.15 17.87 35.66
N ASN A 194 8.89 18.50 34.51
CA ASN A 194 9.76 18.43 33.33
C ASN A 194 10.37 19.79 32.95
N PRO A 195 11.00 20.54 33.89
CA PRO A 195 11.57 21.85 33.57
C PRO A 195 12.65 21.76 32.48
N TRP A 196 13.39 20.64 32.42
CA TRP A 196 14.39 20.34 31.39
C TRP A 196 13.82 20.32 29.95
N ALA A 197 12.52 20.08 29.76
CA ALA A 197 11.88 20.07 28.45
C ALA A 197 11.46 21.47 27.98
N PHE A 198 11.44 22.46 28.89
CA PHE A 198 11.02 23.84 28.64
C PHE A 198 12.17 24.86 28.75
N GLU A 199 13.35 24.44 29.24
CA GLU A 199 14.58 25.21 29.19
C GLU A 199 15.23 25.07 27.81
N GLN A 200 14.89 25.95 26.87
CA GLN A 200 15.64 26.19 25.62
C GLN A 200 15.85 27.68 25.37
#